data_AF-A0A3M2R1E8-F1
#
_entry.id   AF-A0A3M2R1E8-F1
#
_cell.length_a   1.000
_cell.length_b   1.000
_cell.length_c   1.000
_cell.angle_alpha   90.00
_cell.angle_beta   90.00
_cell.angle_gamma   90.00
#
_symmetry.space_group_name_H-M   'P 1'
#
loop_
_entity.id
_entity.type
_entity.pdbx_description
1 polymer ?
#
loop_
_entity_poly.entity_id
_entity_poly.type
_entity_poly.pdbx_seq_one_letter_code
_entity_poly.pdbx_strand_id
1 'polypeptide(L)'
;MQPTHVLSACYRFISLLSDIVPRVHIVLGNHDLAYRRDYQTTALDALNIKRLAPYVSLHNVVAHHEWDGRCVLLLPFREEQDELTEAVAALGPDEASKTVAFVHLAINKAITQRHVVVAGVDNPQRSG
;
A
#
# COMPACT_ATOMS: atom_id res chain seq x y z
N MET A 1 7.58 20.52 -0.35
CA MET A 1 8.66 19.60 -0.75
C MET A 1 8.45 19.28 -2.23
N GLN A 2 9.45 19.42 -3.11
CA GLN A 2 9.22 19.14 -4.53
C GLN A 2 8.98 17.62 -4.73
N PRO A 3 7.96 17.20 -5.51
CA PRO A 3 7.60 15.79 -5.68
C PRO A 3 8.77 14.88 -6.12
N THR A 4 9.68 15.43 -6.92
CA THR A 4 10.90 14.76 -7.40
C THR A 4 11.86 14.36 -6.27
N HIS A 5 11.95 15.16 -5.19
CA HIS A 5 12.83 14.87 -4.06
C HIS A 5 12.32 13.68 -3.24
N VAL A 6 11.00 13.56 -3.07
CA VAL A 6 10.36 12.45 -2.34
C VAL A 6 10.57 11.13 -3.08
N LEU A 7 10.31 11.14 -4.39
CA LEU A 7 10.51 10.00 -5.27
C LEU A 7 11.96 9.52 -5.28
N SER A 8 12.91 10.45 -5.42
CA SER A 8 14.34 10.14 -5.41
C SER A 8 14.83 9.57 -4.06
N ALA A 9 14.30 10.08 -2.94
CA ALA A 9 14.62 9.55 -1.61
C ALA A 9 14.07 8.14 -1.41
N CYS A 10 12.83 7.87 -1.85
CA CYS A 10 12.21 6.55 -1.81
C CYS A 10 13.04 5.52 -2.60
N TYR A 11 13.41 5.83 -3.84
CA TYR A 11 14.23 4.94 -4.65
C TYR A 11 15.58 4.60 -3.99
N ARG A 12 16.30 5.62 -3.48
CA ARG A 12 17.57 5.41 -2.77
C ARG A 12 17.39 4.51 -1.55
N PHE A 13 16.35 4.74 -0.76
CA PHE A 13 16.08 3.92 0.41
C PHE A 13 15.83 2.47 0.04
N ILE A 14 14.96 2.20 -0.94
CA ILE A 14 14.65 0.84 -1.39
C ILE A 14 15.89 0.16 -1.97
N SER A 15 16.69 0.88 -2.76
CA SER A 15 17.93 0.35 -3.33
C SER A 15 18.94 -0.05 -2.26
N LEU A 16 19.14 0.80 -1.24
CA LEU A 16 20.03 0.48 -0.13
C LEU A 16 19.50 -0.69 0.70
N LEU A 17 18.18 -0.76 0.89
CA LEU A 17 17.55 -1.87 1.61
C LEU A 17 17.74 -3.19 0.86
N SER A 18 17.61 -3.20 -0.46
CA SER A 18 17.81 -4.41 -1.28
C SER A 18 19.24 -4.95 -1.27
N ASP A 19 20.23 -4.12 -0.92
CA ASP A 19 21.61 -4.56 -0.72
C ASP A 19 21.82 -5.24 0.65
N ILE A 20 20.91 -5.05 1.60
CA ILE A 20 21.01 -5.53 2.99
C ILE A 20 20.15 -6.78 3.21
N VAL A 21 18.95 -6.83 2.63
CA VAL A 21 18.00 -7.95 2.82
C VAL A 21 17.84 -8.78 1.54
N PRO A 22 17.54 -10.09 1.64
CA PRO A 22 17.45 -10.95 0.46
C PRO A 22 16.36 -10.54 -0.53
N ARG A 23 15.23 -10.06 -0.01
CA ARG A 23 14.07 -9.60 -0.79
C ARG A 23 13.31 -8.49 -0.06
N VAL A 24 12.78 -7.57 -0.85
CA VAL A 24 11.86 -6.51 -0.41
C VAL A 24 10.53 -6.70 -1.13
N HIS A 25 9.46 -6.84 -0.36
CA HIS A 25 8.10 -6.95 -0.87
C HIS A 25 7.31 -5.69 -0.52
N ILE A 26 6.76 -5.02 -1.53
CA ILE A 26 5.99 -3.77 -1.35
C ILE A 26 4.54 -4.06 -1.74
N VAL A 27 3.65 -3.99 -0.76
CA VAL A 27 2.21 -4.09 -0.96
C VAL A 27 1.68 -2.69 -1.26
N LEU A 28 0.98 -2.52 -2.37
CA LEU A 28 0.55 -1.19 -2.81
C LEU A 28 -0.63 -0.66 -1.99
N GLY A 29 -0.52 0.58 -1.55
CA GLY A 29 -1.59 1.35 -0.94
C GLY A 29 -2.36 2.21 -1.94
N ASN A 30 -3.44 2.83 -1.45
CA ASN A 30 -4.31 3.70 -2.25
C ASN A 30 -3.60 4.91 -2.88
N HIS A 31 -2.53 5.40 -2.25
CA HIS A 31 -1.75 6.54 -2.75
C HIS A 31 -0.64 6.13 -3.73
N ASP A 32 -0.32 4.84 -3.81
CA ASP A 32 0.67 4.32 -4.76
C ASP A 32 0.05 4.06 -6.13
N LEU A 33 -1.28 4.05 -6.24
CA LEU A 33 -2.00 3.87 -7.49
C LEU A 33 -2.16 5.21 -8.22
N ALA A 34 -1.92 5.21 -9.53
CA ALA A 34 -2.14 6.41 -10.36
C ALA A 34 -3.64 6.70 -10.53
N TYR A 35 -4.48 5.66 -10.58
CA TYR A 35 -5.93 5.77 -10.60
C TYR A 35 -6.57 4.73 -9.68
N ARG A 36 -7.65 5.09 -8.98
CA ARG A 36 -8.27 4.23 -7.95
C ARG A 36 -8.76 2.86 -8.45
N ARG A 37 -9.08 2.75 -9.75
CA ARG A 37 -9.55 1.51 -10.40
C ARG A 37 -8.55 0.92 -11.40
N ASP A 38 -7.41 1.59 -11.61
CA ASP A 38 -6.30 1.03 -12.37
C ASP A 38 -5.23 0.59 -11.39
N TYR A 39 -5.25 -0.71 -11.08
CA TYR A 39 -4.28 -1.32 -10.18
C TYR A 39 -2.93 -1.63 -10.85
N GLN A 40 -2.81 -1.41 -12.16
CA GLN A 40 -1.59 -1.70 -12.92
C GLN A 40 -0.64 -0.50 -12.97
N THR A 41 -1.18 0.71 -13.08
CA THR A 41 -0.37 1.93 -13.15
C THR A 41 -0.08 2.48 -11.76
N THR A 42 1.19 2.46 -11.35
CA THR A 42 1.60 2.87 -10.01
C THR A 42 2.50 4.11 -10.06
N ALA A 43 2.47 4.94 -9.02
CA ALA A 43 3.44 6.01 -8.82
C ALA A 43 4.88 5.47 -8.72
N LEU A 44 5.02 4.19 -8.36
CA LEU A 44 6.29 3.46 -8.29
C LEU A 44 6.82 3.03 -9.67
N ASP A 45 5.96 2.96 -10.71
CA ASP A 45 6.42 2.78 -12.09
C ASP A 45 7.25 3.98 -12.57
N ALA A 46 6.89 5.19 -12.12
CA ALA A 46 7.66 6.40 -12.40
C ALA A 46 9.07 6.37 -11.78
N LEU A 47 9.28 5.54 -10.74
CA LEU A 47 10.59 5.30 -10.12
C LEU A 47 11.42 4.24 -10.85
N ASN A 48 10.87 3.59 -11.87
CA ASN A 48 11.47 2.46 -12.56
C ASN A 48 11.96 1.36 -11.59
N ILE A 49 11.19 1.12 -10.51
CA ILE A 49 11.49 0.12 -9.48
C ILE A 49 11.65 -1.29 -10.07
N LYS A 50 11.06 -1.54 -11.24
CA LYS A 50 11.26 -2.78 -12.02
C LYS A 50 12.74 -3.10 -12.28
N ARG A 51 13.64 -2.10 -12.30
CA ARG A 51 15.09 -2.32 -12.42
C ARG A 51 15.73 -2.98 -11.20
N LEU A 52 15.07 -2.91 -10.04
CA LEU A 52 15.52 -3.55 -8.79
C LEU A 52 15.02 -5.00 -8.68
N ALA A 53 14.30 -5.52 -9.68
CA ALA A 53 13.99 -6.93 -9.77
C ALA A 53 15.28 -7.75 -9.98
N PRO A 54 15.36 -8.99 -9.44
CA PRO A 54 14.31 -9.71 -8.70
C PRO A 54 14.27 -9.42 -7.19
N TYR A 55 15.13 -8.53 -6.68
CA TYR A 55 15.29 -8.27 -5.24
C TYR A 55 14.15 -7.45 -4.64
N VAL A 56 13.46 -6.64 -5.46
CA VAL A 56 12.27 -5.89 -5.07
C VAL A 56 11.08 -6.36 -5.89
N SER A 57 9.95 -6.63 -5.22
CA SER A 57 8.68 -7.01 -5.86
C SER A 57 7.55 -6.10 -5.41
N LEU A 58 6.80 -5.58 -6.39
CA LEU A 58 5.57 -4.82 -6.16
C LEU A 58 4.38 -5.76 -6.25
N HIS A 59 3.49 -5.68 -5.26
CA HIS A 59 2.31 -6.53 -5.15
C HIS A 59 1.05 -5.67 -5.24
N ASN A 60 0.38 -5.74 -6.38
CA ASN A 60 -0.86 -5.03 -6.69
C ASN A 60 -2.07 -5.97 -6.83
N VAL A 61 -1.86 -7.28 -6.77
CA VAL A 61 -2.91 -8.31 -6.84
C VAL A 61 -3.06 -9.00 -5.48
N VAL A 62 -4.29 -9.38 -5.14
CA VAL A 62 -4.54 -10.27 -4.01
C VAL A 62 -3.92 -11.63 -4.31
N ALA A 63 -3.00 -12.09 -3.46
CA ALA A 63 -2.21 -13.27 -3.77
C ALA A 63 -1.80 -14.05 -2.52
N HIS A 64 -1.70 -15.37 -2.70
CA HIS A 64 -1.10 -16.28 -1.73
C HIS A 64 0.33 -16.59 -2.14
N HIS A 65 1.24 -16.56 -1.17
CA HIS A 65 2.62 -16.91 -1.34
C HIS A 65 3.12 -17.79 -0.19
N GLU A 66 4.23 -18.47 -0.43
CA GLU A 66 5.02 -19.08 0.62
C GLU A 66 6.37 -18.36 0.72
N TRP A 67 6.62 -17.69 1.84
CA TRP A 67 7.88 -16.99 2.11
C TRP A 67 8.53 -17.61 3.35
N ASP A 68 9.76 -18.11 3.20
CA ASP A 68 10.54 -18.73 4.27
C ASP A 68 9.75 -19.81 5.04
N GLY A 69 8.98 -20.63 4.32
CA GLY A 69 8.14 -21.69 4.86
C GLY A 69 6.86 -21.21 5.57
N ARG A 70 6.48 -19.93 5.41
CA ARG A 70 5.25 -19.36 5.97
C ARG A 70 4.24 -19.05 4.88
N CYS A 71 2.98 -19.40 5.12
CA CYS A 71 1.87 -18.94 4.30
C CYS A 71 1.72 -17.44 4.45
N VAL A 72 1.67 -16.73 3.32
CA VAL A 72 1.53 -15.28 3.27
C VAL A 72 0.34 -14.93 2.38
N LEU A 73 -0.55 -14.10 2.91
CA LEU A 73 -1.65 -13.51 2.15
C LEU A 73 -1.37 -12.02 1.93
N LEU A 74 -1.35 -11.59 0.68
CA LEU A 74 -1.19 -10.18 0.33
C LEU A 74 -2.53 -9.58 -0.06
N LEU A 75 -2.89 -8.49 0.60
CA LEU A 75 -4.13 -7.76 0.41
C LEU A 75 -3.79 -6.29 0.12
N PRO A 76 -3.31 -5.96 -1.10
CA PRO A 76 -3.10 -4.58 -1.52
C PRO A 76 -4.41 -3.80 -1.52
N PHE A 77 -4.31 -2.48 -1.60
CA PHE A 77 -5.50 -1.63 -1.59
C PHE A 77 -6.47 -2.00 -2.72
N ARG A 78 -7.76 -2.00 -2.38
CA ARG A 78 -8.90 -2.13 -3.28
C ARG A 78 -9.93 -1.06 -2.98
N GLU A 79 -10.52 -0.47 -4.01
CA GLU A 79 -11.71 0.37 -3.82
C GLU A 79 -12.90 -0.49 -3.36
N GLU A 80 -13.04 -1.68 -3.95
CA GLU A 80 -14.05 -2.69 -3.60
C GLU A 80 -13.49 -3.61 -2.50
N GLN A 81 -13.89 -3.35 -1.26
CA GLN A 81 -13.36 -4.08 -0.10
C GLN A 81 -13.84 -5.53 -0.03
N ASP A 82 -14.89 -5.89 -0.76
CA ASP A 82 -15.43 -7.26 -0.80
C ASP A 82 -14.39 -8.25 -1.36
N GLU A 83 -13.55 -7.84 -2.32
CA GLU A 83 -12.45 -8.68 -2.83
C GLU A 83 -11.49 -9.09 -1.70
N LEU A 84 -11.24 -8.20 -0.75
CA LEU A 84 -10.34 -8.48 0.38
C LEU A 84 -11.00 -9.37 1.43
N THR A 85 -12.29 -9.15 1.70
CA THR A 85 -13.02 -9.94 2.69
C THR A 85 -13.27 -11.36 2.18
N GLU A 86 -13.56 -11.54 0.90
CA GLU A 86 -13.69 -12.84 0.25
C GLU A 86 -12.38 -13.63 0.31
N ALA A 87 -11.24 -13.00 0.03
CA ALA A 87 -9.93 -13.64 0.11
C ALA A 87 -9.58 -14.13 1.53
N VAL A 88 -9.93 -13.34 2.55
CA VAL A 88 -9.76 -13.76 3.95
C VAL A 88 -10.76 -14.86 4.32
N ALA A 89 -12.01 -14.76 3.88
CA ALA A 89 -13.06 -15.73 4.18
C ALA A 89 -12.82 -17.09 3.51
N ALA A 90 -12.07 -17.13 2.41
CA ALA A 90 -11.65 -18.35 1.74
C ALA A 90 -10.64 -19.18 2.55
N LEU A 91 -9.94 -18.57 3.53
CA LEU A 91 -9.00 -19.29 4.39
C LEU A 91 -9.74 -20.24 5.34
N GLY A 92 -9.37 -21.52 5.30
CA GLY A 92 -9.80 -22.48 6.32
C GLY A 92 -9.23 -22.12 7.71
N PRO A 93 -9.87 -22.52 8.83
CA PRO A 93 -9.39 -22.16 10.17
C PRO A 93 -7.93 -22.54 10.45
N ASP A 94 -7.52 -23.73 10.00
CA ASP A 94 -6.16 -24.22 10.16
C ASP A 94 -5.15 -23.43 9.31
N GLU A 95 -5.54 -23.01 8.11
CA GLU A 95 -4.72 -22.21 7.21
C GLU A 95 -4.58 -20.77 7.73
N ALA A 96 -5.70 -20.17 8.16
CA ALA A 96 -5.74 -18.85 8.77
C ALA A 96 -4.82 -18.77 10.00
N SER A 97 -4.79 -19.82 10.84
CA SER A 97 -3.93 -19.88 12.03
C SER A 97 -2.42 -19.83 11.75
N LYS A 98 -2.01 -20.15 10.51
CA LYS A 98 -0.60 -20.23 10.09
C LYS A 98 -0.24 -19.14 9.08
N THR A 99 -1.21 -18.35 8.63
CA THR A 99 -1.04 -17.36 7.57
C THR A 99 -0.70 -15.99 8.15
N VAL A 100 0.32 -15.35 7.58
CA VAL A 100 0.65 -13.95 7.83
C VAL A 100 0.03 -13.10 6.73
N ALA A 101 -0.92 -12.25 7.08
CA ALA A 101 -1.55 -11.33 6.14
C ALA A 101 -0.85 -9.95 6.15
N PHE A 102 -0.44 -9.46 4.98
CA PHE A 102 -0.01 -8.08 4.78
C PHE A 102 -1.10 -7.32 4.06
N VAL A 103 -1.62 -6.26 4.68
CA VAL A 103 -2.86 -5.61 4.23
C VAL A 103 -2.71 -4.11 4.13
N HIS A 104 -3.33 -3.51 3.11
CA HIS A 104 -3.57 -2.06 3.05
C HIS A 104 -5.07 -1.78 3.02
N LEU A 105 -5.69 -1.83 4.20
CA LEU A 105 -7.13 -1.62 4.37
C LEU A 105 -7.44 -0.89 5.67
N ALA A 106 -8.68 -0.42 5.78
CA ALA A 106 -9.15 0.28 6.95
C ALA A 106 -9.93 -0.69 7.85
N ILE A 107 -9.35 -1.04 9.00
CA ILE A 107 -10.01 -1.96 9.95
C ILE A 107 -11.07 -1.17 10.75
N ASN A 108 -12.28 -1.72 10.85
CA ASN A 108 -13.35 -1.12 11.64
C ASN A 108 -12.87 -0.88 13.08
N LYS A 109 -13.14 0.32 13.62
CA LYS A 109 -12.65 0.84 14.91
C LYS A 109 -11.15 1.18 14.99
N ALA A 110 -10.36 0.91 13.96
CA ALA A 110 -8.96 1.35 13.87
C ALA A 110 -8.81 2.70 13.16
N ILE A 111 -9.82 3.13 12.39
CA ILE A 111 -9.82 4.45 11.74
C ILE A 111 -10.14 5.53 12.77
N THR A 112 -9.10 6.17 13.30
CA THR A 112 -9.21 7.17 14.37
C THR A 112 -9.42 8.60 13.86
N GLN A 113 -9.43 8.84 12.55
CA GLN A 113 -9.55 10.20 12.00
C GLN A 113 -10.85 10.41 11.23
N ARG A 114 -11.82 11.05 11.90
CA ARG A 114 -12.81 11.88 11.24
C ARG A 114 -12.06 13.14 10.82
N HIS A 115 -11.57 13.22 9.59
CA HIS A 115 -10.95 14.45 9.08
C HIS A 115 -12.06 15.50 8.92
N VAL A 116 -12.42 16.19 10.02
CA VAL A 116 -13.32 17.33 10.00
C VAL A 116 -12.47 18.53 9.62
N VAL A 117 -12.45 18.89 8.34
CA VAL A 117 -12.08 20.24 7.95
C VAL A 117 -13.23 21.13 8.39
N VAL A 118 -13.15 21.68 9.60
CA VAL A 118 -13.97 22.86 9.93
C VAL A 118 -13.40 23.96 9.03
N ALA A 119 -14.10 24.25 7.94
CA ALA A 119 -13.92 25.51 7.23
C ALA A 119 -14.35 26.62 8.21
N GLY A 120 -13.38 27.06 9.02
CA GLY A 120 -13.50 28.25 9.84
C GLY A 120 -13.70 29.43 8.91
N VAL A 121 -14.96 29.81 8.76
CA VAL A 121 -15.37 31.15 8.37
C VAL A 121 -14.66 32.12 9.31
N ASP A 122 -13.76 32.94 8.79
CA ASP A 122 -13.49 34.29 9.28
C ASP A 122 -12.74 35.05 8.19
N ASN A 123 -13.50 35.82 7.41
CA ASN A 123 -12.96 36.88 6.56
C ASN A 123 -13.19 38.20 7.32
N PRO A 124 -12.15 38.85 7.88
CA PRO A 124 -12.34 40.13 8.51
C PRO A 124 -12.32 41.24 7.46
N GLN A 125 -13.31 42.15 7.59
CA GLN A 125 -13.33 43.53 7.11
C GLN A 125 -13.48 43.82 5.61
N ARG A 126 -14.63 44.41 5.26
CA ARG A 126 -14.65 45.68 4.50
C ARG A 126 -15.65 46.65 5.12
N SER A 127 -15.12 47.58 5.91
CA SER A 127 -15.69 48.91 6.12
C SER A 127 -15.33 49.77 4.89
N GLY A 128 -16.32 50.49 4.36
CA GLY A 128 -16.18 51.42 3.24
C GLY A 128 -17.54 51.75 2.65
#